data_AF-A0A3D0SVB8-F1
#
_entry.id   AF-A0A3D0SVB8-F1
#
_cell.length_a   1.000
_cell.length_b   1.000
_cell.length_c   1.000
_cell.angle_alpha   90.00
_cell.angle_beta   90.00
_cell.angle_gamma   90.00
#
_symmetry.space_group_name_H-M   'P 1'
#
loop_
_entity.id
_entity.type
_entity.pdbx_description
1 polymer ?
#
loop_
_entity_poly.entity_id
_entity_poly.type
_entity_poly.pdbx_seq_one_letter_code
_entity_poly.pdbx_strand_id
1 'polypeptide(L)'
;SGHSSNPALGVNALEGMHAVIGELLRWRGELQARYRNPLFEVAVPTLNLGHIHGGDNPNRICANCELHIDIRPLPGMTLDSLRGELHRRLAQR
;
A
#
# COMPACT_ATOMS: atom_id res chain seq x y z
N SER A 1 -16.70 6.26 -12.49
CA SER A 1 -16.23 7.66 -12.54
C SER A 1 -17.40 8.58 -12.85
N GLY A 2 -17.43 9.79 -12.29
CA GLY A 2 -18.48 10.80 -12.52
C GLY A 2 -17.92 12.22 -12.38
N HIS A 3 -18.77 13.23 -12.47
CA HIS A 3 -18.37 14.62 -12.22
C HIS A 3 -18.08 14.82 -10.73
N SER A 4 -16.97 15.47 -10.37
CA SER A 4 -16.55 15.58 -8.96
C SER A 4 -17.50 16.41 -8.09
N SER A 5 -18.33 17.27 -8.69
CA SER A 5 -19.38 18.04 -7.97
C SER A 5 -20.53 17.19 -7.42
N ASN A 6 -20.68 15.93 -7.85
CA ASN A 6 -21.60 14.98 -7.24
C ASN A 6 -20.89 13.64 -6.95
N PRO A 7 -20.25 13.51 -5.78
CA PRO A 7 -19.51 12.31 -5.38
C PRO A 7 -20.33 11.02 -5.39
N ALA A 8 -21.67 11.10 -5.25
CA ALA A 8 -22.54 9.92 -5.26
C ALA A 8 -22.58 9.21 -6.63
N LEU A 9 -22.06 9.83 -7.70
CA LEU A 9 -22.03 9.27 -9.05
C LEU A 9 -20.85 8.30 -9.28
N GLY A 10 -20.02 8.00 -8.27
CA GLY A 10 -18.96 7.03 -8.42
C GLY A 10 -18.19 6.72 -7.14
N VAL A 11 -17.22 5.82 -7.26
CA VAL A 11 -16.25 5.51 -6.20
C VAL A 11 -14.91 6.10 -6.62
N ASN A 12 -14.28 6.82 -5.70
CA ASN A 12 -13.02 7.53 -5.95
C ASN A 12 -11.82 6.60 -5.69
N ALA A 13 -11.07 6.26 -6.74
CA ALA A 13 -9.93 5.36 -6.62
C ALA A 13 -8.82 5.92 -5.71
N LEU A 14 -8.66 7.23 -5.58
CA LEU A 14 -7.69 7.84 -4.66
C LEU A 14 -8.10 7.67 -3.19
N GLU A 15 -9.40 7.68 -2.89
CA GLU A 15 -9.89 7.40 -1.53
C GLU A 15 -9.67 5.92 -1.16
N GLY A 16 -9.91 5.01 -2.09
CA GLY A 16 -9.55 3.60 -1.94
C GLY A 16 -8.03 3.42 -1.75
N MET A 17 -7.22 4.08 -2.58
CA MET A 17 -5.76 4.03 -2.46
C MET A 17 -5.27 4.62 -1.14
N HIS A 18 -5.91 5.67 -0.61
CA HIS A 18 -5.59 6.21 0.70
C HIS A 18 -5.78 5.16 1.81
N ALA A 19 -6.86 4.37 1.77
CA ALA A 19 -7.05 3.27 2.70
C ALA A 19 -5.97 2.17 2.57
N VAL A 20 -5.58 1.83 1.34
CA VAL A 20 -4.50 0.87 1.04
C VAL A 20 -3.15 1.36 1.58
N ILE A 21 -2.81 2.63 1.35
CA ILE A 21 -1.57 3.25 1.85
C ILE A 21 -1.54 3.21 3.37
N GLY A 22 -2.64 3.58 4.03
CA GLY A 22 -2.74 3.49 5.49
C GLY A 22 -2.46 2.07 6.01
N GLU A 23 -2.99 1.06 5.34
CA GLU A 23 -2.76 -0.35 5.67
C GLU A 23 -1.29 -0.77 5.47
N LEU A 24 -0.68 -0.38 4.35
CA LEU A 24 0.73 -0.66 4.04
C LEU A 24 1.68 -0.05 5.08
N LEU A 25 1.42 1.20 5.49
CA LEU A 25 2.24 1.88 6.50
C LEU A 25 2.13 1.22 7.87
N ARG A 26 0.92 0.77 8.25
CA ARG A 26 0.69 0.01 9.47
C ARG A 26 1.40 -1.34 9.43
N TRP A 27 1.25 -2.08 8.33
CA TRP A 27 1.92 -3.37 8.13
C TRP A 27 3.45 -3.23 8.18
N ARG A 28 4.02 -2.17 7.58
CA ARG A 28 5.44 -1.85 7.69
C ARG A 28 5.89 -1.71 9.15
N GLY A 29 5.14 -0.95 9.96
CA GLY A 29 5.43 -0.81 11.39
C GLY A 29 5.42 -2.16 12.12
N GLU A 30 4.43 -3.02 11.83
CA GLU A 30 4.34 -4.35 12.41
C GLU A 30 5.47 -5.29 11.95
N LEU A 31 5.92 -5.21 10.69
CA LEU A 31 7.08 -5.96 10.21
C LEU A 31 8.35 -5.53 10.93
N GLN A 32 8.58 -4.21 11.06
CA GLN A 32 9.76 -3.66 11.74
C GLN A 32 9.76 -3.96 13.24
N ALA A 33 8.59 -4.11 13.87
CA ALA A 33 8.48 -4.50 15.28
C ALA A 33 8.70 -6.01 15.49
N ARG A 34 8.23 -6.86 14.57
CA ARG A 34 8.33 -8.33 14.67
C ARG A 34 9.70 -8.87 14.28
N TYR A 35 10.33 -8.27 13.29
CA TYR A 35 11.56 -8.79 12.70
C TYR A 35 12.72 -7.83 12.92
N ARG A 36 13.75 -8.34 13.58
CA ARG A 36 15.01 -7.63 13.76
C ARG A 36 16.18 -8.58 13.62
N ASN A 37 17.19 -8.18 12.84
CA ASN A 37 18.45 -8.90 12.73
C ASN A 37 19.62 -7.93 12.88
N PRO A 38 20.32 -7.91 14.04
CA PRO A 38 21.39 -6.96 14.33
C PRO A 38 22.66 -7.17 13.49
N LEU A 39 22.73 -8.24 12.68
CA LEU A 39 23.85 -8.49 11.76
C LEU A 39 23.81 -7.60 10.51
N PHE A 40 22.75 -6.82 10.31
CA PHE A 40 22.59 -5.88 9.20
C PHE A 40 22.56 -4.44 9.71
N GLU A 41 23.15 -3.50 8.95
CA GLU A 41 23.08 -2.06 9.24
C GLU A 41 21.62 -1.58 9.29
N VAL A 42 20.83 -1.97 8.28
CA VAL A 42 19.36 -1.86 8.32
C VAL A 42 18.80 -3.15 8.91
N ALA A 43 18.70 -3.17 10.24
CA ALA A 43 18.37 -4.38 11.01
C ALA A 43 16.91 -4.85 10.92
N VAL A 44 16.07 -4.25 10.07
CA VAL A 44 14.62 -4.52 9.97
C VAL A 44 14.22 -4.62 8.49
N PRO A 45 13.14 -5.35 8.14
CA PRO A 45 12.59 -5.29 6.79
C PRO A 45 12.08 -3.88 6.48
N THR A 46 12.24 -3.43 5.22
CA THR A 46 11.78 -2.11 4.78
C THR A 46 10.66 -2.23 3.75
N LEU A 47 9.77 -1.25 3.74
CA LEU A 47 8.71 -1.10 2.75
C LEU A 47 8.66 0.36 2.28
N ASN A 48 8.92 0.57 1.00
CA ASN A 48 8.92 1.85 0.34
C ASN A 48 7.68 1.99 -0.54
N LEU A 49 7.04 3.16 -0.49
CA LEU A 49 5.96 3.57 -1.39
C LEU A 49 6.61 4.40 -2.51
N GLY A 50 7.01 3.72 -3.59
CA GLY A 50 7.98 4.28 -4.54
C GLY A 50 7.36 5.14 -5.64
N HIS A 51 6.13 4.85 -6.05
CA HIS A 51 5.48 5.56 -7.15
C HIS A 51 3.96 5.44 -7.04
N ILE A 52 3.24 6.57 -7.13
CA ILE A 52 1.78 6.62 -7.16
C ILE A 52 1.32 7.42 -8.37
N HIS A 53 0.34 6.88 -9.08
CA HIS A 53 -0.29 7.57 -10.21
C HIS A 53 -1.79 7.33 -10.18
N GLY A 54 -2.60 8.36 -10.40
CA GLY A 54 -4.05 8.23 -10.43
C GLY A 54 -4.76 9.52 -10.78
N GLY A 55 -5.89 9.36 -11.46
CA GLY A 55 -6.70 10.48 -11.94
C GLY A 55 -6.17 11.09 -13.24
N ASP A 56 -7.06 11.77 -13.95
CA ASP A 56 -6.82 12.38 -15.25
C ASP A 56 -7.25 13.86 -15.28
N ASN A 57 -8.26 14.23 -14.48
CA ASN A 57 -8.82 15.58 -14.44
C ASN A 57 -9.38 15.90 -13.03
N PRO A 58 -9.08 17.08 -12.44
CA PRO A 58 -9.56 17.45 -11.10
C PRO A 58 -11.09 17.54 -10.98
N ASN A 59 -11.80 17.76 -12.09
CA ASN A 59 -13.27 17.86 -12.11
C ASN A 59 -13.97 16.51 -12.31
N ARG A 60 -13.21 15.40 -12.29
CA ARG A 60 -13.71 14.04 -12.45
C ARG A 60 -13.36 13.19 -11.23
N ILE A 61 -14.31 12.38 -10.77
CA ILE A 61 -14.05 11.33 -9.78
C ILE A 61 -13.03 10.36 -10.36
N CYS A 62 -11.88 10.26 -9.68
CA CYS A 62 -10.75 9.46 -10.10
C CYS A 62 -11.15 7.98 -10.29
N ALA A 63 -10.95 7.47 -11.50
CA ALA A 63 -11.40 6.13 -11.89
C ALA A 63 -10.38 5.03 -11.54
N ASN A 64 -9.09 5.38 -11.52
CA ASN A 64 -8.00 4.44 -11.29
C ASN A 64 -6.89 5.08 -10.45
N CYS A 65 -6.23 4.27 -9.65
CA CYS A 65 -5.01 4.67 -8.98
C CYS A 65 -4.11 3.44 -8.83
N GLU A 66 -2.84 3.60 -9.16
CA GLU A 66 -1.81 2.59 -9.12
C GLU A 66 -0.71 3.04 -8.15
N LEU A 67 -0.23 2.08 -7.35
CA LEU A 67 0.85 2.29 -6.40
C LEU A 67 1.89 1.18 -6.59
N HIS A 68 3.13 1.57 -6.82
CA HIS A 68 4.28 0.65 -6.83
C HIS A 68 4.97 0.71 -5.47
N ILE A 69 5.25 -0.46 -4.93
CA ILE A 69 5.96 -0.62 -3.66
C ILE A 69 7.21 -1.46 -3.85
N ASP A 70 8.21 -1.21 -3.01
CA ASP A 70 9.41 -2.03 -2.90
C ASP A 70 9.50 -2.54 -1.47
N ILE A 71 9.63 -3.85 -1.29
CA ILE A 71 9.79 -4.49 0.02
C ILE A 71 11.13 -5.22 0.07
N ARG A 72 11.93 -4.94 1.10
CA ARG A 72 13.22 -5.60 1.35
C ARG A 72 13.09 -6.51 2.57
N PRO A 73 12.95 -7.83 2.39
CA PRO A 73 12.88 -8.78 3.49
C PRO A 73 14.23 -9.00 4.17
N LEU A 74 14.20 -9.54 5.39
CA LEU A 74 15.37 -10.13 6.05
C LEU A 74 15.49 -11.64 5.72
N PRO A 75 16.66 -12.27 5.96
CA PRO A 75 16.79 -13.72 5.84
C PRO A 75 15.72 -14.47 6.66
N GLY A 76 15.16 -15.51 6.05
CA GLY A 76 14.05 -16.29 6.63
C GLY A 76 12.65 -15.78 6.28
N MET A 77 12.52 -14.58 5.71
CA MET A 77 11.24 -14.08 5.21
C MET A 77 11.09 -14.41 3.72
N THR A 78 10.07 -15.18 3.36
CA THR A 78 9.80 -15.49 1.94
C THR A 78 8.85 -14.46 1.33
N LEU A 79 9.10 -14.11 0.06
CA LEU A 79 8.24 -13.17 -0.67
C LEU A 79 6.80 -13.68 -0.79
N ASP A 80 6.60 -14.98 -0.95
CA ASP A 80 5.26 -15.56 -1.05
C ASP A 80 4.47 -15.44 0.26
N SER A 81 5.13 -15.60 1.41
CA SER A 81 4.50 -15.36 2.72
C SER A 81 4.10 -13.90 2.87
N LEU A 82 4.98 -12.97 2.48
CA LEU A 82 4.73 -11.53 2.55
C LEU A 82 3.59 -11.10 1.62
N ARG A 83 3.57 -11.60 0.38
CA ARG A 83 2.46 -11.39 -0.57
C ARG A 83 1.16 -11.94 -0.02
N GLY A 84 1.18 -13.15 0.55
CA GLY A 84 0.00 -13.76 1.16
C GLY A 84 -0.53 -12.94 2.34
N GLU A 85 0.34 -12.42 3.20
CA GLU A 85 -0.05 -11.53 4.29
C GLU A 85 -0.63 -10.21 3.78
N LEU A 86 0.01 -9.59 2.77
CA LEU A 86 -0.49 -8.38 2.13
C LEU A 86 -1.89 -8.58 1.54
N HIS A 87 -2.10 -9.64 0.76
CA HIS A 87 -3.41 -9.93 0.17
C HIS A 87 -4.48 -10.14 1.23
N ARG A 88 -4.19 -10.87 2.31
CA ARG A 88 -5.15 -11.05 3.42
C ARG A 88 -5.54 -9.73 4.07
N ARG A 89 -4.59 -8.83 4.30
CA ARG A 89 -4.85 -7.52 4.90
C ARG A 89 -5.72 -6.64 4.01
N LEU A 90 -5.43 -6.62 2.71
CA LEU A 90 -6.19 -5.81 1.75
C LEU A 90 -7.57 -6.39 1.44
N ALA A 91 -7.76 -7.71 1.56
CA ALA A 91 -9.06 -8.35 1.37
C ALA A 91 -10.05 -8.13 2.53
N GLN A 92 -9.57 -7.66 3.69
CA GLN A 92 -10.39 -7.38 4.88
C GLN A 92 -10.87 -5.92 4.95
N ARG A 93 -10.64 -5.15 3.88
CA ARG A 93 -10.96 -3.72 3.76
C ARG A 93 -12.05 -3.49 2.74
#